data_AF-A0A434LNH1-F1
#
_entry.id   AF-A0A434LNH1-F1
#
_cell.length_a   1.000
_cell.length_b   1.000
_cell.length_c   1.000
_cell.angle_alpha   90.00
_cell.angle_beta   90.00
_cell.angle_gamma   90.00
#
_symmetry.space_group_name_H-M   'P 1'
#
loop_
_entity.id
_entity.type
_entity.pdbx_description
1 polymer ?
#
loop_
_entity_poly.entity_id
_entity_poly.type
_entity_poly.pdbx_seq_one_letter_code
_entity_poly.pdbx_strand_id
1 'polypeptide(L)'
;MTGSNDYMVADISLAGWGRKEIEIAETEMPGLMASREEFGKAQPLKGARITGSLHMTIQTAVLIETLKALGADIRWASCNIFSTQDHAAAAIAEAGIPVFAVKGETLEDYWVYT
;
A
#
# COMPACT_ATOMS: atom_id res chain seq x y z
N MET A 1 -13.70 -15.07 -13.70
CA MET A 1 -13.92 -13.62 -13.82
C MET A 1 -12.56 -13.00 -14.12
N THR A 2 -12.31 -12.65 -15.37
CA THR A 2 -11.07 -12.02 -15.84
C THR A 2 -11.48 -10.66 -16.39
N GLY A 3 -11.23 -9.55 -15.69
CA GLY A 3 -11.56 -8.24 -16.26
C GLY A 3 -11.71 -7.00 -15.37
N SER A 4 -11.33 -7.00 -14.09
CA SER A 4 -11.13 -5.74 -13.37
C SER A 4 -9.94 -5.89 -12.41
N ASN A 5 -9.01 -4.95 -12.46
CA ASN A 5 -7.94 -4.90 -11.49
C ASN A 5 -8.57 -4.66 -10.09
N ASP A 6 -8.14 -5.43 -9.09
CA ASP A 6 -8.69 -5.40 -7.73
C ASP A 6 -8.11 -4.22 -6.93
N TYR A 7 -8.30 -3.00 -7.43
CA TYR A 7 -7.89 -1.75 -6.79
C TYR A 7 -8.79 -0.59 -7.25
N MET A 8 -8.81 0.49 -6.48
CA MET A 8 -9.37 1.79 -6.84
C MET A 8 -8.40 2.89 -6.41
N VAL A 9 -7.76 3.54 -7.38
CA VAL A 9 -6.78 4.62 -7.19
C VAL A 9 -7.05 5.74 -8.20
N ALA A 10 -6.58 6.96 -7.91
CA ALA A 10 -6.90 8.13 -8.72
C ALA A 10 -6.38 8.02 -10.16
N ASP A 11 -5.12 7.62 -10.30
CA ASP A 11 -4.43 7.50 -11.58
C ASP A 11 -3.27 6.50 -11.47
N ILE A 12 -3.41 5.36 -12.14
CA ILE A 12 -2.38 4.30 -12.13
C ILE A 12 -1.08 4.72 -12.83
N SER A 13 -1.12 5.72 -13.72
CA SER A 13 0.07 6.20 -14.42
C SER A 13 1.10 6.87 -13.50
N LEU A 14 0.69 7.25 -12.29
CA LEU A 14 1.55 7.82 -11.26
C LEU A 14 2.46 6.80 -10.57
N ALA A 15 2.26 5.50 -10.82
CA ALA A 15 2.96 4.43 -10.12
C ALA A 15 4.50 4.50 -10.27
N GLY A 16 4.99 4.89 -11.45
CA GLY A 16 6.42 5.09 -11.68
C GLY A 16 7.03 6.25 -10.86
N TRP A 17 6.25 7.28 -10.55
CA TRP A 17 6.67 8.34 -9.60
C TRP A 17 6.62 7.83 -8.17
N GLY A 18 5.53 7.17 -7.79
CA GLY A 18 5.39 6.57 -6.46
C GLY A 18 6.51 5.60 -6.11
N ARG A 19 6.92 4.76 -7.07
CA ARG A 19 8.06 3.84 -6.89
C ARG A 19 9.35 4.57 -6.52
N LYS A 20 9.67 5.67 -7.22
CA LYS A 20 10.87 6.47 -6.93
C LYS A 20 10.83 7.08 -5.53
N GLU A 21 9.66 7.57 -5.10
CA GLU A 21 9.53 8.12 -3.74
C GLU A 21 9.57 7.04 -2.66
N ILE A 22 9.02 5.85 -2.93
CA ILE A 22 9.15 4.68 -2.04
C ILE A 22 10.62 4.31 -1.87
N GLU A 23 11.40 4.21 -2.95
CA GLU A 23 12.84 3.90 -2.90
C GLU A 23 13.63 4.93 -2.07
N ILE A 24 13.27 6.21 -2.15
CA ILE A 24 13.86 7.26 -1.29
C ILE A 24 13.40 7.08 0.16
N ALA A 25 12.12 6.81 0.41
CA ALA A 25 11.61 6.62 1.76
C ALA A 25 12.21 5.40 2.46
N GLU A 26 12.55 4.34 1.72
CA GLU A 26 13.24 3.17 2.27
C GLU A 26 14.59 3.52 2.90
N THR A 27 15.33 4.52 2.36
CA THR A 27 16.60 4.97 2.96
C THR A 27 16.40 5.70 4.29
N GLU A 28 15.22 6.28 4.51
CA GLU A 28 14.85 7.02 5.72
C GLU A 28 14.05 6.17 6.73
N MET A 29 13.77 4.90 6.41
CA MET A 29 12.99 3.98 7.25
C MET A 29 13.77 2.72 7.66
N PRO A 30 14.95 2.87 8.32
CA PRO A 30 15.86 1.75 8.59
C PRO A 30 15.23 0.65 9.45
N GLY A 31 14.29 0.98 10.34
CA GLY A 31 13.59 -0.02 11.16
C GLY A 31 12.74 -0.99 10.35
N LEU A 32 12.05 -0.50 9.31
CA LEU A 32 11.28 -1.37 8.42
C LEU A 32 12.21 -2.20 7.51
N MET A 33 13.29 -1.60 7.02
CA MET A 33 14.27 -2.33 6.19
C MET A 33 14.97 -3.44 6.98
N ALA A 34 15.37 -3.16 8.22
CA ALA A 34 15.92 -4.17 9.13
C ALA A 34 14.92 -5.30 9.40
N SER A 35 13.63 -4.98 9.58
CA SER A 35 12.58 -5.98 9.76
C SER A 35 12.45 -6.90 8.54
N ARG A 36 12.56 -6.35 7.32
CA ARG A 36 12.57 -7.15 6.07
C ARG A 36 13.78 -8.07 6.02
N GLU A 37 14.96 -7.57 6.37
CA GLU A 37 16.20 -8.37 6.38
C GLU A 37 16.15 -9.50 7.41
N GLU A 38 15.74 -9.20 8.63
CA GLU A 38 15.71 -10.15 9.75
C GLU A 38 14.64 -11.25 9.53
N PHE A 39 13.43 -10.86 9.14
CA PHE A 39 12.28 -11.78 9.12
C PHE A 39 11.85 -12.24 7.73
N GLY A 40 12.38 -11.64 6.65
CA GLY A 40 11.98 -11.95 5.28
C GLY A 40 12.17 -13.43 4.92
N LYS A 41 13.24 -14.09 5.37
CA LYS A 41 13.42 -15.53 5.09
C LYS A 41 12.50 -16.43 5.92
N ALA A 42 12.18 -16.01 7.15
CA ALA A 42 11.32 -16.78 8.05
C ALA A 42 9.84 -16.73 7.65
N GLN A 43 9.44 -15.72 6.87
CA GLN A 43 8.06 -15.51 6.39
C GLN A 43 7.03 -15.62 7.53
N PRO A 44 7.19 -14.89 8.65
CA PRO A 44 6.38 -15.08 9.85
C PRO A 44 4.90 -14.74 9.65
N LEU A 45 4.56 -13.94 8.63
CA LEU A 45 3.19 -13.55 8.32
C LEU A 45 2.58 -14.43 7.21
N LYS A 46 3.25 -15.50 6.80
CA LYS A 46 2.73 -16.41 5.76
C LYS A 46 1.36 -16.96 6.15
N GLY A 47 0.38 -16.72 5.28
CA GLY A 47 -1.01 -17.14 5.47
C GLY A 47 -1.87 -16.15 6.27
N ALA A 48 -1.27 -15.10 6.83
CA ALA A 48 -2.04 -13.98 7.40
C ALA A 48 -2.70 -13.17 6.28
N ARG A 49 -3.95 -12.75 6.53
CA ARG A 49 -4.69 -11.81 5.68
C ARG A 49 -4.91 -10.53 6.47
N ILE A 50 -4.30 -9.43 6.03
CA ILE A 50 -4.27 -8.16 6.75
C ILE A 50 -5.03 -7.11 5.94
N THR A 51 -6.04 -6.52 6.56
CA THR A 51 -6.69 -5.31 6.06
C THR A 51 -6.16 -4.12 6.86
N GLY A 52 -5.60 -3.13 6.17
CA GLY A 52 -5.11 -1.90 6.79
C GLY A 52 -5.95 -0.69 6.43
N SER A 53 -6.12 0.20 7.40
CA SER A 53 -6.83 1.49 7.27
C SER A 53 -5.97 2.61 7.86
N LEU A 54 -4.71 2.71 7.46
CA LEU A 54 -3.86 3.87 7.78
C LEU A 54 -3.83 4.81 6.58
N HIS A 55 -3.43 6.06 6.78
CA HIS A 55 -3.25 7.01 5.67
C HIS A 55 -2.44 6.39 4.53
N MET A 56 -2.98 6.41 3.31
CA MET A 56 -2.31 5.82 2.15
C MET A 56 -1.23 6.75 1.60
N THR A 57 -0.10 6.83 2.33
CA THR A 57 1.07 7.66 2.00
C THR A 57 2.25 6.82 1.53
N ILE A 58 3.35 7.47 1.12
CA ILE A 58 4.63 6.82 0.80
C ILE A 58 5.16 6.01 1.99
N GLN A 59 5.06 6.54 3.21
CA GLN A 59 5.53 5.83 4.41
C GLN A 59 4.71 4.56 4.66
N THR A 60 3.39 4.64 4.47
CA THR A 60 2.51 3.47 4.57
C THR A 60 2.76 2.48 3.43
N ALA A 61 3.12 2.92 2.23
CA ALA A 61 3.54 2.05 1.14
C ALA A 61 4.76 1.18 1.54
N VAL A 62 5.77 1.77 2.20
CA VAL A 62 6.92 1.01 2.74
C VAL A 62 6.49 -0.01 3.80
N LEU A 63 5.53 0.35 4.67
CA LEU A 63 4.94 -0.58 5.65
C LEU A 63 4.21 -1.75 4.96
N ILE A 64 3.35 -1.47 3.98
CA ILE A 64 2.60 -2.47 3.21
C ILE A 64 3.56 -3.46 2.55
N GLU A 65 4.59 -2.95 1.85
CA GLU A 65 5.58 -3.79 1.19
C GLU A 65 6.42 -4.59 2.19
N THR A 66 6.64 -4.06 3.40
CA THR A 66 7.27 -4.82 4.50
C THR A 66 6.39 -6.00 4.93
N LEU A 67 5.11 -5.76 5.20
CA LEU A 67 4.19 -6.84 5.58
C LEU A 67 4.10 -7.90 4.47
N LYS A 68 4.10 -7.48 3.20
CA LYS A 68 4.08 -8.37 2.03
C LYS A 68 5.37 -9.19 1.95
N ALA A 69 6.52 -8.53 2.14
CA ALA A 69 7.83 -9.18 2.17
C ALA A 69 7.94 -10.19 3.31
N LEU A 70 7.20 -10.01 4.41
CA LEU A 70 7.13 -10.95 5.54
C LEU A 70 6.10 -12.09 5.32
N GLY A 71 5.41 -12.11 4.18
CA GLY A 71 4.55 -13.22 3.73
C GLY A 71 3.04 -12.98 3.85
N ALA A 72 2.60 -11.78 4.26
CA ALA A 72 1.17 -11.48 4.39
C ALA A 72 0.47 -11.32 3.04
N ASP A 73 -0.82 -11.65 3.01
CA ASP A 73 -1.75 -11.18 1.98
C ASP A 73 -2.45 -9.91 2.48
N ILE A 74 -2.55 -8.88 1.63
CA ILE A 74 -2.83 -7.51 2.08
C ILE A 74 -3.94 -6.89 1.25
N ARG A 75 -4.83 -6.16 1.91
CA ARG A 75 -5.73 -5.18 1.30
C ARG A 75 -5.65 -3.87 2.08
N TRP A 76 -5.79 -2.73 1.42
CA TRP A 76 -5.62 -1.44 2.08
C TRP A 76 -6.65 -0.39 1.65
N ALA A 77 -7.04 0.45 2.61
CA ALA A 77 -7.80 1.68 2.40
C ALA A 77 -7.20 2.83 3.23
N SER A 78 -7.54 4.07 2.91
CA SER A 78 -7.13 5.24 3.71
C SER A 78 -8.12 5.48 4.85
N CYS A 79 -7.67 5.88 6.04
CA CYS A 79 -8.57 6.31 7.13
C CYS A 79 -8.91 7.81 7.13
N ASN A 80 -8.52 8.53 6.08
CA ASN A 80 -8.88 9.93 5.91
C ASN A 80 -9.00 10.28 4.42
N ILE A 81 -10.09 10.96 4.09
CA ILE A 81 -10.47 11.32 2.71
C ILE A 81 -9.45 12.23 1.99
N PHE A 82 -8.55 12.91 2.71
CA PHE A 82 -7.57 13.82 2.11
C PHE A 82 -6.11 13.39 2.31
N SER A 83 -5.86 12.29 3.03
CA SER A 83 -4.48 11.90 3.39
C SER A 83 -3.78 11.07 2.32
N THR A 84 -4.51 10.51 1.36
CA THR A 84 -3.93 9.69 0.30
C THR A 84 -2.92 10.50 -0.51
N GLN A 85 -1.76 9.92 -0.75
CA GLN A 85 -0.82 10.36 -1.77
C GLN A 85 -1.04 9.46 -2.99
N ASP A 86 -1.67 9.98 -4.05
CA ASP A 86 -2.17 9.14 -5.14
C ASP A 86 -1.08 8.36 -5.88
N HIS A 87 0.13 8.91 -5.97
CA HIS A 87 1.29 8.22 -6.54
C HIS A 87 1.74 7.03 -5.66
N ALA A 88 1.65 7.14 -4.33
CA ALA A 88 1.90 6.02 -3.42
C ALA A 88 0.85 4.91 -3.59
N ALA A 89 -0.43 5.28 -3.64
CA ALA A 89 -1.52 4.35 -3.87
C ALA A 89 -1.36 3.63 -5.22
N ALA A 90 -1.04 4.37 -6.29
CA ALA A 90 -0.79 3.81 -7.62
C ALA A 90 0.39 2.83 -7.63
N ALA A 91 1.49 3.15 -6.94
CA ALA A 91 2.67 2.27 -6.88
C ALA A 91 2.37 0.94 -6.16
N ILE A 92 1.56 0.96 -5.10
CA ILE A 92 1.12 -0.25 -4.40
C ILE A 92 0.14 -1.07 -5.26
N ALA A 93 -0.79 -0.39 -5.94
CA ALA A 93 -1.71 -1.04 -6.88
C ALA A 93 -0.97 -1.71 -8.06
N GLU A 94 0.03 -1.04 -8.66
CA GLU A 94 0.87 -1.60 -9.72
C GLU A 94 1.70 -2.79 -9.24
N ALA A 95 2.13 -2.80 -7.98
CA ALA A 95 2.77 -3.95 -7.33
C ALA A 95 1.81 -5.14 -7.10
N GLY A 96 0.55 -5.05 -7.53
CA GLY A 96 -0.45 -6.11 -7.44
C GLY A 96 -1.05 -6.27 -6.04
N ILE A 97 -0.95 -5.25 -5.18
CA ILE A 97 -1.55 -5.24 -3.85
C ILE A 97 -2.87 -4.44 -3.91
N PRO A 98 -4.01 -5.04 -3.51
CA PRO A 98 -5.29 -4.35 -3.51
C PRO A 98 -5.30 -3.09 -2.63
N VAL A 99 -5.52 -1.93 -3.25
CA VAL A 99 -5.64 -0.62 -2.59
C VAL A 99 -6.87 0.11 -3.09
N PHE A 100 -7.66 0.62 -2.15
CA PHE A 100 -8.88 1.39 -2.39
C PHE A 100 -8.73 2.74 -1.67
N ALA A 101 -8.04 3.67 -2.33
CA ALA A 101 -7.71 4.95 -1.73
C ALA A 101 -7.46 6.01 -2.82
N VAL A 102 -8.14 7.14 -2.69
CA VAL A 102 -8.04 8.30 -3.59
C VAL A 102 -7.97 9.56 -2.73
N LYS A 103 -7.16 10.55 -3.13
CA LYS A 103 -7.18 11.85 -2.45
C LYS A 103 -8.44 12.63 -2.84
N GLY A 104 -9.18 13.10 -1.85
CA GLY A 104 -10.42 13.85 -2.07
C GLY A 104 -11.64 12.96 -2.25
N GLU A 105 -11.66 11.77 -1.64
CA GLU A 105 -12.82 10.89 -1.56
C GLU A 105 -14.08 11.62 -1.06
N THR A 106 -15.24 11.22 -1.57
CA THR A 106 -16.49 11.52 -0.88
C THR A 106 -16.60 10.64 0.38
N LEU A 107 -17.47 11.02 1.33
CA LEU A 107 -17.74 10.15 2.48
C LEU A 107 -18.37 8.81 2.06
N GLU A 108 -19.10 8.78 0.95
CA GLU A 108 -19.64 7.53 0.41
C GLU A 108 -18.51 6.63 -0.09
N ASP A 109 -17.60 7.14 -0.92
CA ASP A 109 -16.43 6.38 -1.40
C ASP A 109 -15.60 5.85 -0.23
N TYR A 110 -15.33 6.69 0.77
CA TYR A 110 -14.59 6.32 1.99
C TYR A 110 -15.17 5.08 2.68
N TRP A 111 -16.50 5.02 2.84
CA TRP A 111 -17.18 3.89 3.46
C TRP A 111 -17.36 2.69 2.52
N VAL A 112 -17.35 2.89 1.21
CA VAL A 112 -17.35 1.79 0.23
C VAL A 112 -15.97 1.11 0.17
N TYR A 113 -14.89 1.85 0.42
CA TYR A 113 -13.52 1.34 0.38
C TYR A 113 -13.07 0.63 1.66
N THR A 114 -13.71 0.92 2.81
CA THR A 114 -13.33 0.42 4.14
C THR A 114 -14.19 -0.75 4.62
#